data_AF-A0AA36XQI1-F1
#
_entry.id   AF-A0AA36XQI1-F1
#
_cell.length_a   1.000
_cell.length_b   1.000
_cell.length_c   1.000
_cell.angle_alpha   90.00
_cell.angle_beta   90.00
_cell.angle_gamma   90.00
#
_symmetry.space_group_name_H-M   'P 1'
#
loop_
_entity.id
_entity.type
_entity.pdbx_description
1 polymer ?
#
loop_
_entity_poly.entity_id
_entity_poly.type
_entity_poly.pdbx_seq_one_letter_code
_entity_poly.pdbx_strand_id
1 'polypeptide(L)' 'MSSRNLSELINTTLLIHSEKLSNLDRDMLSGLLDQLNRKQSLTDKQIKLCQRLIRKTNQACVFIDTSQTNFDC' A
#
# COMPACT_ATOMS: atom_id res chain seq x y z
N MET A 1 9.36 -0.54 -11.07
CA MET A 1 9.07 -0.19 -9.67
C MET A 1 10.14 -0.85 -8.80
N SER A 2 11.10 -0.08 -8.27
CA SER A 2 12.18 -0.62 -7.43
C SER A 2 11.65 -1.04 -6.06
N SER A 3 12.28 -2.03 -5.41
CA SER A 3 11.93 -2.54 -4.07
C SER A 3 11.77 -1.43 -3.01
N ARG A 4 12.59 -0.37 -3.07
CA ARG A 4 12.48 0.81 -2.19
C ARG A 4 11.10 1.48 -2.24
N ASN A 5 10.46 1.48 -3.40
CA ASN A 5 9.15 2.09 -3.58
C ASN A 5 8.06 1.27 -2.85
N LEU A 6 8.24 -0.06 -2.77
CA LEU A 6 7.27 -0.94 -2.13
C LEU A 6 7.33 -0.85 -0.60
N SER A 7 8.53 -0.78 0.00
CA SER A 7 8.67 -0.60 1.45
C SER A 7 8.07 0.71 1.93
N GLU A 8 8.30 1.81 1.21
CA GLU A 8 7.73 3.13 1.52
C GLU A 8 6.20 3.13 1.39
N LEU A 9 5.67 2.50 0.34
CA LEU A 9 4.22 2.36 0.16
C LEU A 9 3.58 1.56 1.28
N ILE A 10 4.15 0.40 1.64
CA ILE A 10 3.62 -0.42 2.74
C ILE A 10 3.66 0.37 4.05
N ASN A 11 4.79 1.02 4.36
CA ASN A 11 4.94 1.80 5.57
C ASN A 11 3.92 2.95 5.64
N THR A 12 3.71 3.67 4.53
CA THR A 12 2.72 4.74 4.44
C THR A 12 1.30 4.22 4.64
N THR A 13 0.94 3.11 4.00
CA THR A 13 -0.39 2.49 4.18
C THR A 13 -0.60 2.00 5.61
N LEU A 14 0.41 1.45 6.27
CA LEU A 14 0.34 1.04 7.67
C LEU A 14 0.24 2.24 8.62
N LEU A 15 0.90 3.37 8.32
CA LEU A 15 0.84 4.56 9.18
C LEU A 15 -0.49 5.32 9.02
N ILE A 16 -0.95 5.52 7.78
CA ILE A 16 -2.09 6.41 7.48
C ILE A 16 -3.42 5.65 7.43
N HIS A 17 -3.40 4.36 7.06
CA HIS A 17 -4.62 3.61 6.77
C HIS A 17 -4.77 2.33 7.59
N SER A 18 -4.09 2.22 8.73
CA SER A 18 -4.17 1.05 9.61
C SER A 18 -5.60 0.69 10.01
N GLU A 19 -6.44 1.69 10.26
CA GLU A 19 -7.83 1.52 10.69
C GLU A 19 -8.74 0.96 9.59
N LYS A 20 -8.37 1.14 8.32
CA LYS A 20 -9.09 0.61 7.16
C LYS A 20 -8.67 -0.81 6.79
N LEU A 21 -7.60 -1.30 7.39
CA LEU A 21 -7.07 -2.64 7.18
C LEU A 21 -7.64 -3.60 8.22
N SER A 22 -8.01 -4.80 7.80
CA SER A 22 -8.27 -5.88 8.75
C SER A 22 -7.01 -6.20 9.55
N ASN A 23 -7.16 -6.82 10.73
CA ASN A 23 -6.01 -7.29 11.51
C ASN A 23 -5.10 -8.20 10.67
N LEU A 24 -5.71 -9.08 9.87
CA LEU A 24 -5.00 -9.98 8.96
C LEU A 24 -4.20 -9.21 7.89
N ASP A 25 -4.78 -8.18 7.29
CA ASP A 25 -4.09 -7.38 6.28
C ASP A 25 -2.95 -6.57 6.90
N ARG A 26 -3.12 -6.05 8.12
CA ARG A 26 -2.06 -5.35 8.86
C ARG A 26 -0.88 -6.27 9.18
N ASP A 27 -1.15 -7.45 9.72
CA ASP A 27 -0.12 -8.42 10.07
C ASP A 27 0.66 -8.87 8.84
N MET A 28 -0.06 -9.10 7.74
CA MET A 28 0.56 -9.46 6.47
C MET A 28 1.42 -8.34 5.88
N LEU A 29 0.92 -7.10 5.84
CA LEU A 29 1.70 -5.95 5.37
C LEU A 29 2.92 -5.70 6.26
N SER A 30 2.77 -5.82 7.58
CA SER A 30 3.88 -5.69 8.54
C SER A 30 4.95 -6.78 8.33
N GLY A 31 4.53 -8.03 8.12
CA GLY A 31 5.44 -9.13 7.80
C GLY A 31 6.19 -8.94 6.48
N LEU A 32 5.52 -8.41 5.46
CA LEU A 32 6.16 -8.08 4.18
C LEU A 32 7.14 -6.91 4.30
N LEU A 33 6.81 -5.90 5.11
CA LEU A 33 7.70 -4.78 5.41
C LEU A 33 8.96 -5.25 6.15
N ASP A 34 8.83 -6.14 7.14
CA ASP A 34 9.98 -6.71 7.86
C ASP A 34 10.91 -7.52 6.93
N GLN A 35 10.35 -8.32 6.02
CA GLN A 35 11.15 -9.01 4.98
C GLN A 35 11.93 -8.03 4.11
N LEU A 36 11.30 -6.95 3.65
CA LEU A 36 11.96 -5.91 2.85
C LEU A 36 13.05 -5.17 3.64
N ASN A 37 12.80 -4.85 4.91
CA ASN A 37 13.77 -4.21 5.80
C ASN A 37 15.00 -5.10 6.05
N ARG A 38 14.81 -6.42 6.10
CA ARG A 38 15.87 -7.43 6.17
C ARG A 38 16.55 -7.69 4.82
N LYS A 39 16.25 -6.90 3.79
CA LYS A 39 16.75 -7.03 2.41
C LYS A 39 16.42 -8.38 1.76
N GLN A 40 15.38 -9.06 2.25
CA GLN A 40 14.89 -10.29 1.62
C GLN A 40 14.09 -9.94 0.37
N SER A 41 14.21 -10.77 -0.67
CA SER A 41 13.39 -10.63 -1.86
C SER A 41 11.98 -11.15 -1.59
N LEU A 42 10.98 -10.33 -1.92
CA LEU A 42 9.60 -10.80 -1.97
C LEU A 42 9.37 -11.57 -3.26
N THR A 43 8.55 -12.61 -3.17
CA THR A 43 8.07 -13.32 -4.36
C THR A 43 7.10 -12.44 -5.15
N ASP A 44 6.97 -12.68 -6.46
CA ASP A 44 6.01 -11.95 -7.30
C ASP A 44 4.56 -12.05 -6.80
N LYS A 45 4.20 -13.18 -6.19
CA LYS A 45 2.88 -13.37 -5.57
C LYS A 45 2.67 -12.40 -4.41
N GLN A 46 3.66 -12.28 -3.53
CA GLN A 46 3.61 -11.34 -2.40
C GLN A 46 3.56 -9.89 -2.89
N ILE A 47 4.37 -9.53 -3.89
CA ILE A 47 4.39 -8.17 -4.47
C ILE A 47 3.02 -7.82 -5.06
N LYS A 48 2.42 -8.70 -5.87
CA LYS A 48 1.09 -8.48 -6.46
C LYS A 48 0.00 -8.35 -5.40
N LEU A 49 0.07 -9.17 -4.36
CA LEU A 49 -0.90 -9.15 -3.28
C LEU A 49 -0.79 -7.85 -2.46
N CYS A 50 0.43 -7.42 -2.14
CA CYS A 50 0.71 -6.13 -1.51
C CYS A 50 0.15 -4.96 -2.31
N GLN A 51 0.44 -4.93 -3.63
CA GLN A 51 -0.04 -3.88 -4.52
C GLN A 51 -1.58 -3.84 -4.58
N ARG A 52 -2.25 -5.00 -4.61
CA ARG A 52 -3.70 -5.07 -4.62
C ARG A 52 -4.32 -4.54 -3.33
N LEU A 53 -3.74 -4.86 -2.19
CA LEU A 53 -4.18 -4.36 -0.89
C LEU A 53 -3.98 -2.86 -0.76
N ILE A 54 -2.78 -2.37 -1.06
CA ILE A 54 -2.47 -0.93 -1.04
C ILE A 54 -3.42 -0.18 -1.97
N ARG A 55 -3.66 -0.67 -3.19
CA ARG A 55 -4.63 -0.05 -4.11
C ARG A 55 -6.04 -0.04 -3.54
N LYS A 56 -6.52 -1.15 -2.97
CA LYS A 56 -7.86 -1.23 -2.36
C LYS A 56 -8.00 -0.24 -1.20
N THR A 57 -7.00 -0.18 -0.32
CA THR A 57 -7.00 0.68 0.85
C THR A 57 -6.86 2.16 0.48
N ASN A 58 -5.99 2.48 -0.49
CA ASN A 58 -5.80 3.84 -0.96
C ASN A 58 -6.98 4.31 -1.84
N GLN A 59 -7.59 3.48 -2.69
CA GLN A 59 -8.83 3.81 -3.40
C GLN A 59 -9.99 4.05 -2.43
N ALA A 60 -10.09 3.28 -1.34
CA ALA A 60 -11.01 3.59 -0.24
C ALA A 60 -10.68 4.91 0.49
N CYS A 61 -9.55 5.54 0.16
CA CYS A 61 -9.15 6.87 0.60
C CYS A 61 -9.27 7.94 -0.50
N VAL A 62 -9.36 7.55 -1.77
CA VAL A 62 -9.76 8.41 -2.90
C VAL A 62 -11.29 8.45 -3.00
N PHE A 63 -11.93 8.81 -1.90
CA PHE A 63 -13.14 9.63 -1.94
C PHE A 63 -12.73 11.02 -1.48
N ILE A 64 -11.77 11.62 -2.20
CA ILE A 64 -11.71 13.07 -2.33
C ILE A 64 -12.46 13.33 -3.62
N ASP A 65 -13.58 14.02 -3.45
CA ASP A 65 -14.53 14.47 -4.46
C ASP A 65 -13.84 14.79 -5.79
N THR A 66 -14.20 14.07 -6.86
CA THR A 66 -13.85 14.47 -8.23
C THR A 66 -14.69 15.67 -8.72
N SER A 67 -15.39 16.36 -7.82
CA SER A 67 -16.10 17.60 -8.12
C SER A 67 -15.25 18.81 -7.73
N GLN A 68 -14.31 19.18 -8.61
CA GLN A 68 -13.52 20.43 -8.73
C GLN A 68 -12.06 20.03 -9.03
N THR A 69 -11.46 20.35 -10.17
CA THR A 69 -11.68 21.48 -11.08
C THR A 69 -11.01 21.16 -12.42
N ASN A 70 -11.68 21.60 -13.48
CA ASN A 70 -11.29 21.63 -14.90
C ASN A 70 -9.77 21.67 -15.17
N PHE A 71 -9.32 20.70 -15.97
CA PHE A 71 -8.21 20.91 -16.89
C PHE A 71 -8.79 21.56 -18.16
N ASP A 72 -8.78 22.89 -18.21
CA ASP A 72 -8.82 23.63 -19.46
C ASP A 72 -7.39 24.10 -19.78
N CYS A 73 -6.91 23.64 -20.94
CA CYS A 73 -5.72 24.03 -21.71
C CYS A 73 -4.32 23.94 -21.07
#